data_AF-A0A670Z2J4-F1
#
_entry.id   AF-A0A670Z2J4-F1
#
_cell.length_a   1.000
_cell.length_b   1.000
_cell.length_c   1.000
_cell.angle_alpha   90.00
_cell.angle_beta   90.00
_cell.angle_gamma   90.00
#
_symmetry.space_group_name_H-M   'P 1'
#
loop_
_entity.id
_entity.type
_entity.pdbx_description
1 polymer ?
#
loop_
_entity_poly.entity_id
_entity_poly.type
_entity_poly.pdbx_seq_one_letter_code
_entity_poly.pdbx_strand_id
1 'polypeptide(L)'
;MAARRQTWEGGGGGAEGQVTRPLVGRRQGPAWGRAEGMWRWPGVVFGGPVGRGRGEEGLGVILLSSAGEIRCEAPNNRLGRFTGTLSFKKEKYALDNEQLLLRGCIIRNTEWCFGLVIFAGPDTKLMQNSGKTTLKRTSIERLMNYLVLVSLGHLSVLAALAQGHLAWRHSWLDPVALPGWEWAPDPSLPARAPAPVLLCSSVEIIRLGNSCYIDWDHKMYYPPHDMPAQARTTTLNEELGQIRYIFSDKTGTLTKNIMIFNKCCVAGKVYGKKSPEGGARSLLKAIANPPPPQDSSSIRLPSSDREAQDESTHRFFRLLSLCHTVMPEETKDGTLVYQAQSPDEGALVTAARNFGFVFRARTPTTITVVEMGTTVVYDLLAILDFNNVRKRMSVIVRNPSGQLTLYCKGADTILYQLLHPSCKQLEEETTEHLDEFAGEGLRTLVVAYRDLEESYFESWQERHHKANTSLQDREGKLSEVFEEIERDLQLLGATAVEDKLQDGVPQTIEILGRANIKIWVLTGDKQGTG
;
A
#
# COMPACT_ATOMS: atom_id res chain seq x y z
N MET A 1 -9.51 -32.21 38.75
CA MET A 1 -9.61 -31.13 39.76
C MET A 1 -10.30 -29.95 39.10
N ALA A 2 -11.64 -29.96 39.09
CA ALA A 2 -12.52 -29.16 39.95
C ALA A 2 -12.62 -27.69 39.47
N ALA A 3 -13.58 -27.35 38.60
CA ALA A 3 -14.93 -26.81 38.89
C ALA A 3 -14.95 -25.34 38.40
N ARG A 4 -15.99 -24.74 37.79
CA ARG A 4 -17.44 -24.95 37.87
C ARG A 4 -18.10 -24.26 36.65
N ARG A 5 -19.02 -24.96 35.98
CA ARG A 5 -20.07 -24.35 35.14
C ARG A 5 -21.15 -23.78 36.06
N GLN A 6 -21.71 -22.62 35.74
CA GLN A 6 -23.03 -22.21 36.23
C GLN A 6 -23.92 -21.91 35.03
N THR A 7 -25.03 -22.65 35.02
CA THR A 7 -26.21 -22.57 34.17
C THR A 7 -27.05 -21.36 34.56
N TRP A 8 -27.82 -20.82 33.61
CA TRP A 8 -28.99 -20.01 33.93
C TRP A 8 -30.14 -20.46 33.03
N GLU A 9 -31.17 -21.07 33.64
CA GLU A 9 -32.48 -21.31 33.04
C GLU A 9 -33.46 -20.25 33.52
N GLY A 10 -34.23 -19.71 32.55
CA GLY A 10 -35.69 -19.57 32.57
C GLY A 10 -36.40 -18.80 33.69
N GLY A 11 -37.03 -17.69 33.32
CA GLY A 11 -38.16 -17.10 34.06
C GLY A 11 -38.80 -15.97 33.27
N GLY A 12 -39.95 -16.25 32.64
CA GLY A 12 -40.69 -15.32 31.80
C GLY A 12 -41.54 -14.30 32.60
N GLY A 13 -41.94 -13.23 31.91
CA GLY A 13 -42.91 -12.26 32.38
C GLY A 13 -43.00 -11.09 31.39
N GLY A 14 -44.08 -11.04 30.60
CA GLY A 14 -44.33 -9.96 29.65
C GLY A 14 -44.88 -8.70 30.32
N ALA A 15 -44.53 -7.54 29.79
CA ALA A 15 -45.32 -6.31 29.84
C ALA A 15 -44.83 -5.35 28.74
N GLU A 16 -45.76 -4.92 27.88
CA GLU A 16 -45.60 -3.80 26.97
C GLU A 16 -45.34 -2.49 27.73
N GLY A 17 -44.43 -1.66 27.22
CA GLY A 17 -44.23 -0.31 27.76
C GLY A 17 -43.04 0.42 27.15
N GLN A 18 -43.32 1.35 26.22
CA GLN A 18 -42.53 2.53 25.86
C GLN A 18 -41.00 2.37 25.71
N VAL A 19 -40.52 2.29 24.46
CA VAL A 19 -39.10 2.52 24.13
C VAL A 19 -38.81 4.02 24.21
N THR A 20 -38.56 4.52 25.41
CA THR A 20 -37.84 5.79 25.61
C THR A 20 -36.38 5.59 25.24
N ARG A 21 -35.92 6.31 24.21
CA ARG A 21 -34.50 6.40 23.82
C ARG A 21 -33.64 6.76 25.05
N PRO A 22 -32.59 6.00 25.39
CA PRO A 22 -31.64 6.49 26.38
C PRO A 22 -30.84 7.63 25.75
N LEU A 23 -30.99 8.82 26.35
CA LEU A 23 -30.11 9.97 26.16
C LEU A 23 -28.67 9.48 26.24
N VAL A 24 -27.93 9.64 25.13
CA VAL A 24 -26.50 9.38 25.07
C VAL A 24 -25.82 10.34 26.04
N GLY A 25 -25.55 9.84 27.25
CA GLY A 25 -24.71 10.51 28.22
C GLY A 25 -23.37 10.81 27.57
N ARG A 26 -23.00 12.10 27.57
CA ARG A 26 -21.64 12.57 27.30
C ARG A 26 -20.66 11.65 28.01
N ARG A 27 -19.95 10.79 27.26
CA ARG A 27 -18.68 10.25 27.75
C ARG A 27 -17.72 11.43 27.80
N GLN A 28 -17.64 12.05 28.97
CA GLN A 28 -16.47 12.81 29.36
C GLN A 28 -15.27 11.90 29.11
N GLY A 29 -14.36 12.33 28.24
CA GLY A 29 -13.09 11.65 28.05
C GLY A 29 -12.40 11.52 29.40
N PRO A 30 -11.67 10.42 29.67
CA PRO A 30 -10.93 10.33 30.91
C PRO A 30 -9.90 11.46 30.92
N ALA A 31 -10.11 12.40 31.84
CA ALA A 31 -9.06 13.27 32.32
C ALA A 31 -7.89 12.37 32.71
N TRP A 32 -6.69 12.68 32.18
CA TRP A 32 -5.46 12.00 32.52
C TRP A 32 -5.11 12.29 33.99
N GLY A 33 -5.76 11.56 34.89
CA GLY A 33 -5.36 11.41 36.28
C GLY A 33 -4.17 10.48 36.33
N ARG A 34 -3.07 10.97 36.92
CA ARG A 34 -1.87 10.20 37.22
C ARG A 34 -2.27 9.09 38.21
N ALA A 35 -2.46 7.87 37.72
CA ALA A 35 -2.70 6.68 38.54
C ALA A 35 -1.81 5.55 38.05
N GLU A 36 -0.93 5.11 38.94
CA GLU A 36 0.02 4.02 38.76
C GLU A 36 -0.72 2.71 38.41
N GLY A 37 -0.41 2.13 37.26
CA GLY A 37 -1.06 0.92 36.76
C GLY A 37 -0.27 0.27 35.63
N MET A 38 0.95 -0.14 35.95
CA MET A 38 1.89 -0.76 35.03
C MET A 38 1.50 -2.23 34.79
N TRP A 39 1.02 -2.57 33.59
CA TRP A 39 0.92 -3.95 33.13
C TRP A 39 2.34 -4.47 32.85
N ARG A 40 2.91 -5.23 33.79
CA ARG A 40 4.20 -5.92 33.62
C ARG A 40 3.98 -7.30 33.01
N TRP A 41 4.58 -7.55 31.85
CA TRP A 41 4.95 -8.91 31.45
C TRP A 41 6.23 -9.31 32.19
N PRO A 42 6.34 -10.53 32.74
CA PRO A 42 7.55 -10.96 33.42
C PRO A 42 8.64 -11.24 32.36
N GLY A 43 9.68 -10.41 32.32
CA GLY A 43 10.92 -10.73 31.59
C GLY A 43 11.50 -9.67 30.66
N VAL A 44 10.91 -8.48 30.53
CA VAL A 44 11.50 -7.37 29.74
C VAL A 44 11.72 -6.16 30.65
N VAL A 45 12.98 -5.82 30.89
CA VAL A 45 13.37 -4.58 31.58
C VAL A 45 13.70 -3.57 30.50
N PHE A 46 12.85 -2.55 30.31
CA PHE A 46 13.22 -1.40 29.49
C PHE A 46 14.37 -0.66 30.19
N GLY A 47 15.57 -0.71 29.61
CA GLY A 47 16.68 0.12 30.05
C GLY A 47 16.37 1.58 29.76
N GLY A 48 16.30 2.41 30.81
CA GLY A 48 16.33 3.87 30.63
C GLY A 48 17.66 4.33 30.03
N PRO A 49 17.76 5.58 29.54
CA PRO A 49 18.99 6.10 28.96
C PRO A 49 20.15 5.99 29.97
N VAL A 50 21.19 5.26 29.60
CA VAL A 50 22.41 5.12 30.42
C VAL A 50 23.14 6.47 30.44
N GLY A 51 23.55 6.88 31.64
CA GLY A 51 24.18 8.17 31.90
C GLY A 51 25.44 8.44 31.06
N ARG A 52 25.65 9.73 30.78
CA ARG A 52 26.78 10.29 30.02
C ARG A 52 28.14 9.81 30.56
N GLY A 53 28.70 8.79 29.93
CA GLY A 53 30.11 8.42 29.99
C GLY A 53 30.82 8.83 28.69
N ARG A 54 31.96 9.50 28.79
CA ARG A 54 32.72 10.03 27.64
C ARG A 54 33.17 8.89 26.72
N GLY A 55 32.64 8.84 25.49
CA GLY A 55 33.18 8.04 24.39
C GLY A 55 32.17 7.31 23.50
N GLU A 56 30.94 7.06 23.97
CA GLU A 56 29.92 6.30 23.22
C GLU A 56 28.65 7.15 22.99
N GLU A 57 28.76 8.21 22.20
CA GLU A 57 27.60 9.04 21.85
C GLU A 57 26.75 8.34 20.78
N GLY A 58 25.57 7.85 21.16
CA GLY A 58 24.50 7.49 20.20
C GLY A 58 24.12 6.02 20.06
N LEU A 59 24.45 5.15 21.02
CA LEU A 59 24.01 3.74 21.01
C LEU A 59 22.91 3.48 22.06
N GLY A 60 21.84 2.80 21.65
CA GLY A 60 20.81 2.27 22.53
C GLY A 60 21.18 0.87 23.04
N VAL A 61 20.93 0.59 24.32
CA VAL A 61 21.20 -0.71 24.95
C VAL A 61 19.93 -1.28 25.55
N ILE A 62 19.55 -2.50 25.17
CA ILE A 62 18.38 -3.22 25.67
C ILE A 62 18.84 -4.52 26.35
N LEU A 63 18.46 -4.69 27.62
CA LEU A 63 18.82 -5.84 28.44
C LEU A 63 17.67 -6.88 28.45
N LEU A 64 17.97 -8.11 28.07
CA LEU A 64 17.06 -9.25 28.22
C LEU A 64 17.26 -9.89 29.60
N SER A 65 16.17 -10.28 30.25
CA SER A 65 16.11 -10.59 31.70
C SER A 65 16.97 -11.75 32.24
N SER A 66 17.87 -12.37 31.45
CA SER A 66 18.87 -13.28 32.03
C SER A 66 20.00 -13.80 31.13
N ALA A 67 20.10 -13.47 29.83
CA ALA A 67 21.19 -14.03 29.00
C ALA A 67 21.60 -13.26 27.72
N GLY A 68 21.05 -12.07 27.47
CA GLY A 68 21.42 -11.32 26.26
C GLY A 68 21.27 -9.80 26.35
N GLU A 69 22.08 -9.10 25.56
CA GLU A 69 22.12 -7.64 25.44
C GLU A 69 22.07 -7.28 23.95
N ILE A 70 21.17 -6.38 23.56
CA ILE A 70 21.19 -5.78 22.22
C ILE A 70 21.77 -4.38 22.32
N ARG A 71 22.80 -4.10 21.53
CA ARG A 71 23.32 -2.76 21.28
C ARG A 71 22.95 -2.35 19.87
N CYS A 72 22.27 -1.23 19.69
CA CYS A 72 21.87 -0.73 18.38
C CYS A 72 22.13 0.77 18.23
N GLU A 73 22.08 1.25 16.99
CA GLU A 73 22.09 2.69 16.72
C GLU A 73 20.93 3.43 17.42
N ALA A 74 21.12 4.73 17.70
CA ALA A 74 20.07 5.58 18.22
C ALA A 74 18.87 5.69 17.24
N PRO A 75 17.66 5.98 17.76
CA PRO A 75 16.48 6.24 16.94
C PRO A 75 16.76 7.27 15.84
N ASN A 76 16.48 6.91 14.60
CA ASN A 76 16.68 7.76 13.44
C ASN A 76 15.54 7.57 12.43
N ASN A 77 15.50 8.43 11.41
CA ASN A 77 14.44 8.44 10.41
C ASN A 77 14.79 7.66 9.12
N ARG A 78 15.92 6.92 9.10
CA ARG A 78 16.37 6.18 7.92
C ARG A 78 15.75 4.78 7.89
N LEU A 79 14.76 4.60 7.02
CA LEU A 79 14.02 3.34 6.90
C LEU A 79 14.86 2.19 6.33
N GLY A 80 15.80 2.47 5.42
CA GLY A 80 16.59 1.45 4.72
C GLY A 80 17.91 1.04 5.37
N ARG A 81 18.20 1.50 6.59
CA ARG A 81 19.46 1.18 7.28
C ARG A 81 19.20 0.91 8.74
N PHE A 82 19.61 -0.23 9.25
CA PHE A 82 19.67 -0.53 10.67
C PHE A 82 20.98 -1.24 10.99
N THR A 83 21.53 -0.96 12.16
CA THR A 83 22.74 -1.63 12.63
C THR A 83 22.62 -1.89 14.12
N GLY A 84 22.76 -3.16 14.49
CA GLY A 84 22.83 -3.58 15.88
C GLY A 84 23.66 -4.84 16.06
N THR A 85 23.94 -5.17 17.30
CA THR A 85 24.62 -6.40 17.72
C THR A 85 23.83 -7.01 18.86
N LEU A 86 23.39 -8.26 18.69
CA LEU A 86 22.85 -9.09 19.77
C LEU A 86 24.00 -9.89 20.38
N SER A 87 24.27 -9.68 21.66
CA SER A 87 25.19 -10.49 22.45
C SER A 87 24.36 -11.49 23.26
N PHE A 88 24.43 -12.78 22.96
CA PHE A 88 23.70 -13.84 23.67
C PHE A 88 24.63 -15.01 23.97
N LYS A 89 24.66 -15.49 25.22
CA LYS A 89 25.49 -16.65 25.64
C LYS A 89 26.97 -16.59 25.18
N LYS A 90 27.60 -15.41 25.23
CA LYS A 90 28.99 -15.10 24.77
C LYS A 90 29.22 -15.09 23.25
N GLU A 91 28.20 -15.35 22.44
CA GLU A 91 28.27 -15.14 20.99
C GLU A 91 27.67 -13.78 20.60
N LYS A 92 28.19 -13.20 19.52
CA LYS A 92 27.70 -11.94 18.95
C LYS A 92 27.10 -12.21 17.58
N TYR A 93 25.86 -11.78 17.40
CA TYR A 93 25.14 -11.83 16.14
C TYR A 93 24.94 -10.40 15.63
N ALA A 94 25.28 -10.16 14.36
CA ALA A 94 24.98 -8.90 13.71
C ALA A 94 23.47 -8.82 13.43
N LEU A 95 22.88 -7.66 13.73
CA LEU A 95 21.50 -7.32 13.39
C LEU A 95 21.53 -6.26 12.31
N ASP A 96 20.87 -6.55 11.20
CA ASP A 96 20.75 -5.68 10.04
C ASP A 96 19.27 -5.32 9.78
N ASN A 97 19.01 -4.66 8.65
CA ASN A 97 17.67 -4.24 8.29
C ASN A 97 16.75 -5.41 7.87
N GLU A 98 17.30 -6.57 7.53
CA GLU A 98 16.51 -7.75 7.14
C GLU A 98 15.82 -8.39 8.35
N GLN A 99 16.42 -8.22 9.53
CA GLN A 99 15.90 -8.74 10.80
C GLN A 99 15.04 -7.72 11.57
N LEU A 100 14.80 -6.53 11.00
CA LEU A 100 14.04 -5.45 11.64
C LEU A 100 12.61 -5.34 11.09
N LEU A 101 11.61 -5.56 11.93
CA LEU A 101 10.21 -5.30 11.61
C LEU A 101 9.83 -3.87 12.00
N LEU A 102 9.41 -3.06 11.01
CA LEU A 102 9.06 -1.65 11.21
C LEU A 102 7.60 -1.46 11.63
N ARG A 103 7.35 -0.43 12.43
CA ARG A 103 5.99 0.04 12.74
C ARG A 103 5.29 0.47 11.44
N GLY A 104 4.04 0.01 11.26
CA GLY A 104 3.23 0.31 10.07
C GLY A 104 3.29 -0.78 8.99
N CYS A 105 4.25 -1.70 9.09
CA CYS A 105 4.24 -2.91 8.27
C CYS A 105 3.17 -3.89 8.76
N ILE A 106 2.56 -4.61 7.83
CA ILE A 106 1.64 -5.70 8.11
C ILE A 106 2.39 -7.00 7.79
N ILE A 107 2.52 -7.87 8.79
CA ILE A 107 3.10 -9.20 8.59
C ILE A 107 2.11 -10.02 7.75
N ARG A 108 2.61 -10.65 6.70
CA ARG A 108 1.84 -11.51 5.78
C ARG A 108 2.52 -12.87 5.65
N ASN A 109 1.77 -13.86 5.18
CA ASN A 109 2.25 -15.20 4.83
C ASN A 109 2.98 -15.95 5.97
N THR A 110 2.65 -15.63 7.22
CA THR A 110 3.13 -16.33 8.43
C THR A 110 2.05 -16.30 9.50
N GLU A 111 1.86 -17.39 10.23
CA GLU A 111 0.83 -17.45 11.29
C GLU A 111 1.22 -16.62 12.53
N TRP A 112 2.50 -16.67 12.90
CA TRP A 112 3.05 -15.96 14.06
C TRP A 112 4.55 -15.71 13.86
N CYS A 113 5.08 -14.72 14.59
CA CYS A 113 6.50 -14.44 14.65
C CYS A 113 6.92 -14.13 16.10
N PHE A 114 8.15 -14.49 16.48
CA PHE A 114 8.76 -13.99 17.70
C PHE A 114 9.58 -12.74 17.38
N GLY A 115 9.40 -11.69 18.16
CA GLY A 115 10.12 -10.44 17.99
C GLY A 115 10.42 -9.78 19.32
N LEU A 116 11.53 -9.04 19.37
CA LEU A 116 11.87 -8.18 20.49
C LEU A 116 11.64 -6.71 20.09
N VAL A 117 10.94 -5.97 20.94
CA VAL A 117 10.68 -4.54 20.68
C VAL A 117 11.95 -3.73 20.95
N ILE A 118 12.50 -3.12 19.89
CA ILE A 118 13.69 -2.26 19.97
C ILE A 118 13.31 -0.79 20.17
N PHE A 119 12.40 -0.27 19.33
CA PHE A 119 11.91 1.11 19.42
C PHE A 119 10.40 1.13 19.67
N ALA A 120 9.94 2.00 20.55
CA ALA A 120 8.52 2.15 20.90
C ALA A 120 8.06 3.61 20.78
N GLY A 121 6.79 3.81 20.40
CA GLY A 121 6.18 5.14 20.35
C GLY A 121 6.92 6.10 19.39
N PRO A 122 7.31 7.31 19.85
CA PRO A 122 8.02 8.31 19.04
C PRO A 122 9.38 7.85 18.49
N ASP A 123 10.02 6.89 19.15
CA ASP A 123 11.37 6.42 18.76
C ASP A 123 11.33 5.49 17.54
N THR A 124 10.13 5.04 17.15
CA THR A 124 9.97 4.26 15.92
C THR A 124 10.33 5.10 14.70
N LYS A 125 11.04 4.50 13.74
CA LYS A 125 11.52 5.18 12.53
C LYS A 125 10.42 5.89 11.73
N LEU A 126 9.22 5.30 11.71
CA LEU A 126 8.05 5.90 11.05
C LEU A 126 7.62 7.20 11.76
N MET A 127 7.65 7.24 13.09
CA MET A 127 7.29 8.44 13.85
C MET A 127 8.38 9.50 13.81
N GLN A 128 9.65 9.11 13.69
CA GLN A 128 10.74 10.04 13.42
C GLN A 128 10.61 10.73 12.04
N ASN A 129 9.91 10.09 11.08
CA ASN A 129 9.52 10.72 9.82
C ASN A 129 8.19 11.49 9.89
N SER A 130 7.40 11.31 10.95
CA SER A 130 6.15 12.06 11.11
C SER A 130 6.43 13.48 11.63
N GLY A 131 5.96 14.48 10.88
CA GLY A 131 6.05 15.87 11.32
C GLY A 131 5.21 16.13 12.57
N LYS A 132 5.60 17.15 13.36
CA LYS A 132 4.76 17.63 14.47
C LYS A 132 3.48 18.23 13.90
N THR A 133 2.33 17.90 14.50
CA THR A 133 1.05 18.51 14.14
C THR A 133 1.09 20.00 14.44
N THR A 134 1.11 20.82 13.39
CA THR A 134 1.01 22.28 13.51
C THR A 134 -0.43 22.72 13.27
N LEU A 135 -0.85 23.77 13.96
CA LEU A 135 -2.13 24.42 13.66
C LEU A 135 -2.02 25.09 12.30
N LYS A 136 -2.83 24.62 11.34
CA LYS A 136 -2.92 25.19 9.99
C LYS A 136 -3.83 26.42 10.03
N ARG A 137 -3.33 27.56 9.55
CA ARG A 137 -4.10 28.81 9.41
C ARG A 137 -4.45 29.04 7.95
N THR A 138 -5.68 29.46 7.66
CA THR A 138 -6.13 29.68 6.28
C THR A 138 -5.59 30.98 5.69
N SER A 139 -5.58 31.08 4.35
CA SER A 139 -5.31 32.33 3.65
C SER A 139 -6.36 33.40 3.99
N ILE A 140 -7.63 33.00 4.13
CA ILE A 140 -8.75 33.86 4.50
C ILE A 140 -8.61 34.37 5.94
N GLU A 141 -8.12 33.56 6.88
CA GLU A 141 -7.82 34.05 8.25
C GLU A 141 -6.81 35.18 8.25
N ARG A 142 -5.77 35.09 7.40
CA ARG A 142 -4.78 36.17 7.27
C ARG A 142 -5.41 37.42 6.66
N LEU A 143 -6.24 37.27 5.65
CA LEU A 143 -6.99 38.37 5.04
C LEU A 143 -7.97 39.00 6.03
N MET A 144 -8.71 38.19 6.79
CA MET A 144 -9.67 38.64 7.80
C MET A 144 -8.95 39.43 8.90
N ASN A 145 -7.82 38.92 9.42
CA ASN A 145 -7.01 39.65 10.39
C ASN A 145 -6.52 40.99 9.83
N TYR A 146 -6.11 41.02 8.56
CA TYR A 146 -5.71 42.26 7.90
C TYR A 146 -6.89 43.25 7.78
N LEU A 147 -8.06 42.79 7.33
CA LEU A 147 -9.27 43.60 7.22
C LEU A 147 -9.71 44.14 8.58
N VAL A 148 -9.66 43.32 9.64
CA VAL A 148 -9.95 43.75 11.02
C VAL A 148 -9.00 44.88 11.45
N LEU A 149 -7.69 44.75 11.19
CA LEU A 149 -6.73 45.81 11.49
C LEU A 149 -7.01 47.09 10.69
N VAL A 150 -7.34 46.98 9.40
CA VAL A 150 -7.72 48.12 8.56
C VAL A 150 -9.00 48.78 9.08
N SER A 151 -10.02 48.02 9.47
CA SER A 151 -11.26 48.55 10.03
C SER A 151 -11.05 49.24 11.38
N LEU A 152 -10.22 48.66 12.27
CA LEU A 152 -9.83 49.30 13.52
C LEU A 152 -9.05 50.59 13.26
N GLY A 153 -8.17 50.60 12.26
CA GLY A 153 -7.49 51.81 11.78
C GLY A 153 -8.48 52.90 11.38
N HIS A 154 -9.46 52.58 10.53
CA HIS A 154 -10.49 53.54 10.12
C HIS A 154 -11.35 54.04 11.29
N LEU A 155 -11.76 53.15 12.21
CA LEU A 155 -12.51 53.55 13.41
C LEU A 155 -11.69 54.47 14.31
N SER A 156 -10.39 54.25 14.44
CA SER A 156 -9.49 55.12 15.22
C SER A 156 -9.38 56.52 14.61
N VAL A 157 -9.31 56.61 13.27
CA VAL A 157 -9.29 57.90 12.55
C VAL A 157 -10.62 58.64 12.73
N LEU A 158 -11.75 57.95 12.59
CA LEU A 158 -13.07 58.55 12.80
C LEU A 158 -13.26 59.03 14.25
N ALA A 159 -12.81 58.25 15.23
CA ALA A 159 -12.83 58.65 16.63
C ALA A 159 -11.97 59.90 16.88
N ALA A 160 -10.77 59.97 16.31
CA ALA A 160 -9.90 61.15 16.41
C ALA A 160 -10.52 62.40 15.77
N LEU A 161 -11.15 62.27 14.60
CA LEU A 161 -11.87 63.36 13.94
C LEU A 161 -13.09 63.83 14.76
N ALA A 162 -13.83 62.90 15.36
CA ALA A 162 -14.96 63.21 16.23
C ALA A 162 -14.51 63.96 17.51
N GLN A 163 -13.39 63.53 18.12
CA GLN A 163 -12.78 64.22 19.25
C GLN A 163 -12.26 65.61 18.85
N GLY A 164 -11.65 65.74 17.67
CA GLY A 164 -11.20 67.03 17.13
C GLY A 164 -12.37 67.99 16.89
N HIS A 165 -13.49 67.51 16.35
CA HIS A 165 -14.70 68.30 16.19
C HIS A 165 -15.31 68.72 17.53
N LEU A 166 -15.31 67.83 18.54
CA LEU A 166 -15.77 68.16 19.89
C LEU A 166 -14.89 69.21 20.55
N ALA A 167 -13.55 69.10 20.43
CA ALA A 167 -12.61 70.09 20.93
C ALA A 167 -12.80 71.45 20.25
N TRP A 168 -12.93 71.48 18.92
CA TRP A 168 -13.25 72.70 18.17
C TRP A 168 -14.55 73.35 18.65
N ARG A 169 -15.60 72.55 18.85
CA ARG A 169 -16.90 73.02 19.35
C ARG A 169 -16.78 73.63 20.75
N HIS A 170 -15.99 73.03 21.64
CA HIS A 170 -15.74 73.59 22.98
C HIS A 170 -14.94 74.91 22.90
N SER A 171 -13.93 75.00 22.03
CA SER A 171 -13.14 76.22 21.88
C SER A 171 -13.92 77.42 21.31
N TRP A 172 -14.97 77.17 20.52
CA TRP A 172 -15.82 78.23 19.96
C TRP A 172 -17.05 78.59 20.83
N LEU A 173 -17.34 77.83 21.89
CA LEU A 173 -18.51 78.02 22.76
C LEU A 173 -18.10 77.98 24.25
N ASP A 174 -17.99 79.13 24.92
CA ASP A 174 -17.88 79.28 26.40
C ASP A 174 -18.90 80.34 26.89
N PRO A 175 -19.49 80.25 28.11
CA PRO A 175 -20.22 79.16 28.73
C PRO A 175 -21.70 79.59 28.94
N VAL A 176 -22.57 79.46 27.93
CA VAL A 176 -24.01 79.48 28.21
C VAL A 176 -24.40 78.05 28.55
N ALA A 177 -24.44 77.75 29.85
CA ALA A 177 -24.96 76.51 30.39
C ALA A 177 -26.43 76.37 29.99
N LEU A 178 -26.70 75.77 28.82
CA LEU A 178 -28.01 75.25 28.49
C LEU A 178 -28.14 73.87 29.16
N PRO A 179 -29.10 73.68 30.08
CA PRO A 179 -29.35 72.39 30.70
C PRO A 179 -30.01 71.49 29.67
N GLY A 180 -29.23 70.61 29.06
CA GLY A 180 -29.73 69.68 28.05
C GLY A 180 -28.64 68.80 27.49
N TRP A 181 -27.87 68.15 28.37
CA TRP A 181 -26.71 67.34 27.97
C TRP A 181 -27.02 65.85 27.68
N GLU A 182 -28.27 65.42 27.65
CA GLU A 182 -28.59 63.98 27.54
C GLU A 182 -28.49 63.39 26.12
N TRP A 183 -28.26 64.18 25.06
CA TRP A 183 -28.28 63.72 23.66
C TRP A 183 -26.97 63.93 22.89
N ALA A 184 -25.88 64.33 23.54
CA ALA A 184 -24.57 64.32 22.89
C ALA A 184 -24.11 62.87 22.69
N PRO A 185 -23.94 62.37 21.44
CA PRO A 185 -23.51 61.00 21.22
C PRO A 185 -22.11 60.82 21.82
N ASP A 186 -21.97 59.83 22.70
CA ASP A 186 -20.71 59.45 23.35
C ASP A 186 -19.62 59.28 22.26
N PRO A 187 -18.53 60.07 22.27
CA PRO A 187 -17.49 59.99 21.24
C PRO A 187 -16.75 58.65 21.25
N SER A 188 -16.93 57.82 22.29
CA SER A 188 -16.42 56.45 22.34
C SER A 188 -17.34 55.40 21.68
N LEU A 189 -18.55 55.77 21.25
CA LEU A 189 -19.53 54.87 20.65
C LEU A 189 -19.03 54.16 19.36
N PRO A 190 -18.33 54.82 18.41
CA PRO A 190 -17.78 54.16 17.22
C PRO A 190 -16.71 53.11 17.56
N ALA A 191 -15.93 53.36 18.62
CA ALA A 191 -14.90 52.44 19.10
C ALA A 191 -15.47 51.20 19.82
N ARG A 192 -16.75 51.27 20.24
CA ARG A 192 -17.48 50.15 20.87
C ARG A 192 -18.25 49.28 19.86
N ALA A 193 -18.14 49.56 18.55
CA ALA A 193 -18.83 48.80 17.53
C ALA A 193 -18.36 47.32 17.52
N PRO A 194 -19.25 46.32 17.72
CA PRO A 194 -18.87 44.91 17.80
C PRO A 194 -18.57 44.27 16.43
N ALA A 195 -18.45 45.06 15.37
CA ALA A 195 -18.38 44.57 13.99
C ALA A 195 -17.27 43.53 13.75
N PRO A 196 -16.03 43.69 14.27
CA PRO A 196 -14.99 42.66 14.11
C PRO A 196 -15.28 41.36 14.87
N VAL A 197 -15.89 41.45 16.06
CA VAL A 197 -16.19 40.30 16.93
C VAL A 197 -17.30 39.44 16.33
N LEU A 198 -18.34 40.10 15.77
CA LEU A 198 -19.43 39.42 15.09
C LEU A 198 -18.96 38.72 13.81
N LEU A 199 -18.04 39.34 13.06
CA LEU A 199 -17.49 38.77 11.83
C LEU A 199 -16.76 37.44 12.10
N CYS A 200 -15.81 37.43 13.05
CA CYS A 200 -15.04 36.21 13.38
C CYS A 200 -15.95 35.07 13.85
N SER A 201 -16.90 35.38 14.74
CA SER A 201 -17.85 34.40 15.27
C SER A 201 -18.76 33.82 14.18
N SER A 202 -19.20 34.66 13.24
CA SER A 202 -20.05 34.22 12.12
C SER A 202 -19.31 33.28 11.18
N VAL A 203 -18.03 33.57 10.88
CA VAL A 203 -17.20 32.72 10.01
C VAL A 203 -16.97 31.35 10.64
N GLU A 204 -16.74 31.28 11.96
CA GLU A 204 -16.61 30.00 12.67
C GLU A 204 -17.89 29.16 12.59
N ILE A 205 -19.07 29.78 12.74
CA ILE A 205 -20.37 29.10 12.62
C ILE A 205 -20.58 28.58 11.18
N ILE A 206 -20.24 29.37 10.16
CA ILE A 206 -20.33 28.96 8.75
C ILE A 206 -19.40 27.78 8.48
N ARG A 207 -18.16 27.83 8.96
CA ARG A 207 -17.18 26.75 8.84
C ARG A 207 -17.66 25.46 9.49
N LEU A 208 -18.23 25.55 10.69
CA LEU A 208 -18.83 24.42 11.38
C LEU A 208 -20.00 23.83 10.56
N GLY A 209 -20.91 24.67 10.08
CA GLY A 209 -22.01 24.25 9.22
C GLY A 209 -21.56 23.53 7.95
N ASN A 210 -20.56 24.08 7.25
CA ASN A 210 -19.96 23.44 6.07
C ASN A 210 -19.32 22.09 6.40
N SER A 211 -18.67 21.98 7.55
CA SER A 211 -18.10 20.71 8.03
C SER A 211 -19.18 19.65 8.20
N CYS A 212 -20.29 20.00 8.84
CA CYS A 212 -21.43 19.10 9.01
C CYS A 212 -22.07 18.71 7.67
N TYR A 213 -22.15 19.64 6.70
CA TYR A 213 -22.68 19.31 5.37
C TYR A 213 -21.79 18.32 4.60
N ILE A 214 -20.48 18.41 4.73
CA ILE A 214 -19.55 17.42 4.15
C ILE A 214 -19.81 16.05 4.79
N ASP A 215 -19.94 16.00 6.12
CA ASP A 215 -20.15 14.75 6.86
C ASP A 215 -21.50 14.09 6.55
N TRP A 216 -22.52 14.88 6.17
CA TRP A 216 -23.87 14.41 5.86
C TRP A 216 -24.11 14.13 4.37
N ASP A 217 -23.14 14.38 3.50
CA ASP A 217 -23.32 14.16 2.06
C ASP A 217 -23.32 12.67 1.69
N HIS A 218 -24.48 12.17 1.27
CA HIS A 218 -24.64 10.79 0.81
C HIS A 218 -23.79 10.47 -0.44
N LYS A 219 -23.44 11.46 -1.28
CA LYS A 219 -22.58 11.21 -2.45
C LYS A 219 -21.12 10.96 -2.08
N MET A 220 -20.69 11.42 -0.89
CA MET A 220 -19.35 11.19 -0.35
C MET A 220 -19.30 10.03 0.66
N TYR A 221 -20.37 9.23 0.73
CA TYR A 221 -20.40 8.01 1.51
C TYR A 221 -19.85 6.83 0.71
N TYR A 222 -19.00 6.01 1.32
CA TYR A 222 -18.40 4.82 0.74
C TYR A 222 -19.05 3.54 1.32
N PRO A 223 -19.99 2.91 0.59
CA PRO A 223 -20.76 1.77 1.11
C PRO A 223 -19.96 0.51 1.50
N PRO A 224 -18.91 0.08 0.76
CA PRO A 224 -18.23 -1.19 1.04
C PRO A 224 -17.57 -1.26 2.43
N HIS A 225 -17.21 -0.12 3.02
CA HIS A 225 -16.62 -0.05 4.36
C HIS A 225 -17.45 0.75 5.36
N ASP A 226 -18.71 1.07 5.04
CA ASP A 226 -19.58 1.90 5.88
C ASP A 226 -18.87 3.18 6.37
N MET A 227 -18.25 3.89 5.43
CA MET A 227 -17.38 5.02 5.72
C MET A 227 -17.95 6.31 5.11
N PRO A 228 -18.54 7.21 5.92
CA PRO A 228 -18.90 8.55 5.48
C PRO A 228 -17.65 9.44 5.39
N ALA A 229 -17.74 10.51 4.59
CA ALA A 229 -16.77 11.59 4.65
C ALA A 229 -16.73 12.19 6.07
N GLN A 230 -15.53 12.53 6.56
CA GLN A 230 -15.34 13.11 7.88
C GLN A 230 -14.37 14.28 7.82
N ALA A 231 -14.88 15.49 7.95
CA ALA A 231 -14.12 16.71 8.05
C ALA A 231 -13.53 16.87 9.47
N ARG A 232 -12.30 16.37 9.67
CA ARG A 232 -11.60 16.42 10.98
C ARG A 232 -11.21 17.83 11.43
N THR A 233 -11.10 18.77 10.48
CA THR A 233 -10.72 20.16 10.74
C THR A 233 -11.76 21.08 10.13
N THR A 234 -12.52 21.78 10.98
CA THR A 234 -13.59 22.69 10.56
C THR A 234 -13.07 23.96 9.86
N THR A 235 -11.83 24.36 10.10
CA THR A 235 -11.29 25.63 9.60
C THR A 235 -10.84 25.59 8.14
N LEU A 236 -10.60 24.41 7.57
CA LEU A 236 -9.96 24.26 6.24
C LEU A 236 -10.95 24.10 5.07
N ASN A 237 -12.26 24.09 5.35
CA ASN A 237 -13.28 23.75 4.36
C ASN A 237 -13.26 24.67 3.12
N GLU A 238 -12.98 25.95 3.33
CA GLU A 238 -12.87 26.98 2.28
C GLU A 238 -11.62 26.86 1.40
N GLU A 239 -10.53 26.26 1.91
CA GLU A 239 -9.30 26.07 1.15
C GLU A 239 -9.49 25.05 0.02
N LEU A 240 -10.46 24.13 0.14
CA LEU A 240 -10.81 23.17 -0.91
C LEU A 240 -11.16 23.85 -2.25
N GLY A 241 -11.74 25.06 -2.20
CA GLY A 241 -12.06 25.85 -3.38
C GLY A 241 -10.87 26.60 -3.99
N GLN A 242 -9.71 26.61 -3.33
CA GLN A 242 -8.51 27.35 -3.74
C GLN A 242 -7.36 26.44 -4.18
N ILE A 243 -7.56 25.13 -4.12
CA ILE A 243 -6.53 24.14 -4.46
C ILE A 243 -6.12 24.28 -5.92
N ARG A 244 -4.81 24.38 -6.16
CA ARG A 244 -4.21 24.36 -7.52
C ARG A 244 -3.35 23.14 -7.77
N TYR A 245 -2.84 22.53 -6.71
CA TYR A 245 -1.94 21.39 -6.77
C TYR A 245 -2.44 20.31 -5.83
N ILE A 246 -2.59 19.09 -6.33
CA ILE A 246 -2.87 17.89 -5.54
C ILE A 246 -1.65 17.00 -5.61
N PHE A 247 -1.06 16.71 -4.45
CA PHE A 247 -0.03 15.68 -4.32
C PHE A 247 -0.72 14.40 -3.88
N SER A 248 -0.81 13.43 -4.79
CA SER A 248 -1.45 12.13 -4.53
C SER A 248 -0.39 11.07 -4.32
N ASP A 249 -0.59 10.20 -3.34
CA ASP A 249 0.11 8.91 -3.33
C ASP A 249 -0.44 8.03 -4.46
N LYS A 250 0.37 7.10 -4.96
CA LYS A 250 -0.07 6.10 -5.93
C LYS A 250 -0.76 4.95 -5.20
N THR A 251 -0.03 4.30 -4.30
CA THR A 251 -0.40 2.99 -3.78
C THR A 251 -1.44 3.13 -2.66
N GLY A 252 -2.58 2.47 -2.85
CA GLY A 252 -3.72 2.56 -1.93
C GLY A 252 -4.58 3.82 -2.07
N THR A 253 -4.14 4.83 -2.83
CA THR A 253 -4.94 6.03 -3.16
C THR A 253 -5.47 5.97 -4.60
N LEU A 254 -4.57 5.88 -5.60
CA LEU A 254 -4.99 5.74 -6.99
C LEU A 254 -5.29 4.29 -7.35
N THR A 255 -4.56 3.34 -6.76
CA THR A 255 -4.72 1.91 -7.01
C THR A 255 -5.45 1.21 -5.87
N LYS A 256 -6.21 0.15 -6.20
CA LYS A 256 -6.82 -0.79 -5.24
C LYS A 256 -5.79 -1.77 -4.66
N ASN A 257 -4.56 -1.76 -5.19
CA ASN A 257 -3.52 -2.76 -4.89
C ASN A 257 -4.01 -4.20 -5.17
N ILE A 258 -4.77 -4.36 -6.25
CA ILE A 258 -5.25 -5.65 -6.75
C ILE A 258 -4.68 -5.81 -8.15
N MET A 259 -3.81 -6.81 -8.33
CA MET A 259 -3.23 -7.15 -9.61
C MET A 259 -4.10 -8.18 -10.31
N ILE A 260 -4.47 -7.90 -11.56
CA ILE A 260 -5.34 -8.77 -12.36
C ILE A 260 -4.63 -9.10 -13.67
N PHE A 261 -4.56 -10.37 -14.02
CA PHE A 261 -4.12 -10.78 -15.34
C PHE A 261 -5.14 -10.31 -16.38
N ASN A 262 -4.72 -9.47 -17.32
CA ASN A 262 -5.62 -8.82 -18.25
C ASN A 262 -5.46 -9.39 -19.67
N LYS A 263 -4.25 -9.35 -20.22
CA LYS A 263 -3.95 -9.82 -21.58
C LYS A 263 -2.70 -10.68 -21.61
N CYS A 264 -2.53 -11.42 -22.70
CA CYS A 264 -1.25 -12.03 -23.05
C CYS A 264 -1.07 -12.12 -24.56
N CYS A 265 0.17 -12.24 -24.99
CA CYS A 265 0.55 -12.67 -26.32
C CYS A 265 1.19 -14.05 -26.19
N VAL A 266 0.76 -15.03 -27.00
CA VAL A 266 1.36 -16.36 -27.07
C VAL A 266 1.60 -16.70 -28.53
N ALA A 267 2.85 -17.04 -28.88
CA ALA A 267 3.25 -17.36 -30.25
C ALA A 267 2.75 -16.32 -31.29
N GLY A 268 2.86 -15.02 -30.96
CA GLY A 268 2.50 -13.90 -31.84
C GLY A 268 1.01 -13.52 -31.81
N LYS A 269 0.18 -14.32 -31.12
CA LYS A 269 -1.28 -14.10 -31.03
C LYS A 269 -1.66 -13.43 -29.72
N VAL A 270 -2.43 -12.34 -29.80
CA VAL A 270 -2.94 -11.61 -28.64
C VAL A 270 -4.27 -12.19 -28.15
N TYR A 271 -4.33 -12.43 -26.84
CA TYR A 271 -5.53 -12.84 -26.11
C TYR A 271 -5.93 -11.74 -25.11
N GLY A 272 -7.24 -11.52 -24.94
CA GLY A 272 -7.77 -10.52 -24.01
C GLY A 272 -8.28 -9.21 -24.64
N LYS A 273 -8.27 -9.07 -25.98
CA LYS A 273 -8.97 -7.97 -26.66
C LYS A 273 -10.49 -8.11 -26.47
N LYS A 274 -11.19 -7.02 -26.14
CA LYS A 274 -12.66 -6.93 -26.21
C LYS A 274 -13.06 -6.98 -27.69
N SER A 275 -13.21 -8.18 -28.25
CA SER A 275 -13.83 -8.31 -29.58
C SER A 275 -15.30 -7.86 -29.50
N PRO A 276 -15.80 -7.08 -30.48
CA PRO A 276 -17.23 -6.76 -30.61
C PRO A 276 -18.10 -8.00 -30.84
N GLU A 277 -17.52 -9.14 -31.21
CA GLU A 277 -18.22 -10.41 -31.41
C GLU A 277 -17.78 -11.47 -30.38
N GLY A 278 -18.68 -11.76 -29.43
CA GLY A 278 -18.91 -13.08 -28.81
C GLY A 278 -17.83 -13.76 -27.96
N GLY A 279 -16.59 -13.90 -28.44
CA GLY A 279 -15.58 -14.83 -27.89
C GLY A 279 -14.89 -14.34 -26.61
N ALA A 280 -14.60 -13.04 -26.53
CA ALA A 280 -13.88 -12.43 -25.40
C ALA A 280 -14.66 -12.44 -24.06
N ARG A 281 -15.98 -12.72 -24.11
CA ARG A 281 -16.82 -12.84 -22.91
C ARG A 281 -16.43 -14.04 -22.04
N SER A 282 -15.82 -15.09 -22.59
CA SER A 282 -15.46 -16.28 -21.80
C SER A 282 -14.22 -16.03 -20.91
N LEU A 283 -13.20 -15.35 -21.46
CA LEU A 283 -11.97 -14.97 -20.77
C LEU A 283 -12.22 -14.02 -19.59
N LEU A 284 -12.93 -12.92 -19.84
CA LEU A 284 -13.24 -11.93 -18.82
C LEU A 284 -14.18 -12.49 -17.74
N LYS A 285 -15.06 -13.43 -18.07
CA LYS A 285 -15.99 -14.04 -17.10
C LYS A 285 -15.30 -15.08 -16.21
N ALA A 286 -14.32 -15.81 -16.73
CA ALA A 286 -13.46 -16.71 -15.94
C ALA A 286 -12.48 -15.94 -15.03
N ILE A 287 -12.01 -14.76 -15.46
CA ILE A 287 -11.12 -13.88 -14.68
C ILE A 287 -11.90 -13.08 -13.61
N ALA A 288 -13.12 -12.62 -13.92
CA ALA A 288 -13.93 -11.81 -13.00
C ALA A 288 -14.64 -12.64 -11.91
N ASN A 289 -14.95 -13.91 -12.18
CA ASN A 289 -15.55 -14.83 -11.23
C ASN A 289 -14.73 -16.13 -11.24
N PRO A 290 -13.72 -16.29 -10.36
CA PRO A 290 -13.04 -17.56 -10.22
C PRO A 290 -14.09 -18.62 -9.84
N PRO A 291 -14.19 -19.75 -10.57
CA PRO A 291 -15.12 -20.80 -10.19
C PRO A 291 -14.78 -21.29 -8.78
N PRO A 292 -15.79 -21.66 -7.96
CA PRO A 292 -15.55 -22.22 -6.65
C PRO A 292 -14.66 -23.47 -6.77
N PRO A 293 -13.96 -23.86 -5.71
CA PRO A 293 -13.11 -25.04 -5.69
C PRO A 293 -14.05 -26.24 -5.61
N GLN A 294 -14.56 -26.66 -6.76
CA GLN A 294 -15.33 -27.88 -6.87
C GLN A 294 -14.71 -28.78 -7.92
N ASP A 295 -14.58 -30.03 -7.51
CA ASP A 295 -14.07 -31.21 -8.19
C ASP A 295 -14.13 -31.12 -9.73
N SER A 296 -12.94 -31.00 -10.31
CA SER A 296 -12.42 -31.74 -11.47
C SER A 296 -13.28 -31.95 -12.72
N SER A 297 -14.45 -31.32 -12.88
CA SER A 297 -15.41 -31.75 -13.90
C SER A 297 -16.18 -30.66 -14.65
N SER A 298 -15.98 -29.36 -14.36
CA SER A 298 -16.75 -28.33 -15.09
C SER A 298 -16.07 -26.98 -15.34
N ILE A 299 -14.74 -26.89 -15.36
CA ILE A 299 -14.09 -25.79 -16.09
C ILE A 299 -14.15 -26.15 -17.57
N ARG A 300 -15.30 -25.88 -18.20
CA ARG A 300 -15.37 -25.83 -19.65
C ARG A 300 -14.59 -24.60 -20.10
N LEU A 301 -13.37 -24.82 -20.58
CA LEU A 301 -12.75 -23.91 -21.55
C LEU A 301 -13.80 -23.55 -22.61
N PRO A 302 -13.83 -22.32 -23.14
CA PRO A 302 -14.69 -22.00 -24.27
C PRO A 302 -14.47 -23.05 -25.35
N SER A 303 -15.43 -23.97 -25.47
CA SER A 303 -15.34 -25.21 -26.23
C SER A 303 -15.57 -24.97 -27.72
N SER A 304 -15.21 -23.79 -28.22
CA SER A 304 -15.41 -23.40 -29.62
C SER A 304 -14.13 -23.26 -30.41
N ASP A 305 -12.96 -23.13 -29.78
CA ASP A 305 -11.74 -22.86 -30.53
C ASP A 305 -10.80 -24.06 -30.44
N ARG A 306 -10.60 -24.73 -31.58
CA ARG A 306 -9.55 -25.76 -31.81
C ARG A 306 -8.13 -25.24 -31.47
N GLU A 307 -8.01 -23.97 -31.10
CA GLU A 307 -6.80 -23.20 -30.83
C GLU A 307 -6.30 -23.34 -29.38
N ALA A 308 -7.15 -23.76 -28.43
CA ALA A 308 -6.74 -24.08 -27.06
C ALA A 308 -5.99 -25.42 -26.92
N GLN A 309 -5.73 -26.11 -28.03
CA GLN A 309 -4.93 -27.34 -28.12
C GLN A 309 -3.52 -27.09 -28.69
N ASP A 310 -3.10 -25.83 -28.87
CA ASP A 310 -1.75 -25.53 -29.33
C ASP A 310 -0.73 -25.77 -28.22
N GLU A 311 0.30 -26.55 -28.52
CA GLU A 311 1.39 -26.93 -27.61
C GLU A 311 2.08 -25.67 -27.02
N SER A 312 2.16 -24.59 -27.82
CA SER A 312 2.70 -23.30 -27.40
C SER A 312 1.91 -22.68 -26.22
N THR A 313 0.59 -22.78 -26.26
CA THR A 313 -0.32 -22.23 -25.24
C THR A 313 -0.29 -23.07 -23.97
N HIS A 314 -0.23 -24.40 -24.12
CA HIS A 314 0.00 -25.29 -22.99
C HIS A 314 1.32 -25.00 -22.28
N ARG A 315 2.42 -24.83 -23.03
CA ARG A 315 3.73 -24.47 -22.46
C ARG A 315 3.70 -23.10 -21.78
N PHE A 316 3.01 -22.13 -22.35
CA PHE A 316 2.87 -20.80 -21.76
C PHE A 316 2.20 -20.85 -20.39
N PHE A 317 1.03 -21.48 -20.26
CA PHE A 317 0.34 -21.56 -18.96
C PHE A 317 1.02 -22.51 -17.98
N ARG A 318 1.66 -23.58 -18.48
CA ARG A 318 2.54 -24.45 -17.68
C ARG A 318 3.67 -23.62 -17.05
N LEU A 319 4.37 -22.80 -17.84
CA LEU A 319 5.41 -21.89 -17.34
C LEU A 319 4.86 -20.98 -16.23
N LEU A 320 3.69 -20.37 -16.43
CA LEU A 320 3.08 -19.50 -15.42
C LEU A 320 2.70 -20.24 -14.12
N SER A 321 2.43 -21.54 -14.19
CA SER A 321 2.13 -22.40 -13.04
C SER A 321 3.35 -23.05 -12.36
N LEU A 322 4.53 -22.94 -12.95
CA LEU A 322 5.77 -23.56 -12.44
C LEU A 322 6.83 -22.52 -12.05
N CYS A 323 6.98 -21.48 -12.85
CA CYS A 323 8.01 -20.46 -12.66
C CYS A 323 7.54 -19.36 -11.70
N HIS A 324 7.42 -19.65 -10.41
CA HIS A 324 7.06 -18.68 -9.37
C HIS A 324 7.43 -19.15 -7.96
N THR A 325 7.40 -18.24 -6.97
CA THR A 325 7.58 -18.60 -5.55
C THR A 325 6.29 -18.63 -4.73
N VAL A 326 5.13 -18.45 -5.36
CA VAL A 326 3.80 -18.52 -4.73
C VAL A 326 3.59 -19.83 -3.98
N MET A 327 2.96 -19.75 -2.80
CA MET A 327 2.58 -20.87 -1.96
C MET A 327 1.06 -21.07 -1.98
N PRO A 328 0.56 -22.31 -2.17
CA PRO A 328 -0.87 -22.61 -2.10
C PRO A 328 -1.28 -22.86 -0.65
N GLU A 329 -2.42 -22.33 -0.25
CA GLU A 329 -3.04 -22.59 1.04
C GLU A 329 -4.50 -23.01 0.82
N GLU A 330 -4.92 -24.11 1.42
CA GLU A 330 -6.32 -24.51 1.43
C GLU A 330 -7.00 -23.94 2.67
N THR A 331 -7.97 -23.07 2.45
CA THR A 331 -8.81 -22.51 3.52
C THR A 331 -9.67 -23.61 4.12
N LYS A 332 -10.16 -23.42 5.36
CA LYS A 332 -11.08 -24.35 6.04
C LYS A 332 -12.32 -24.72 5.23
N ASP A 333 -12.72 -23.83 4.31
CA ASP A 333 -13.86 -24.00 3.42
C ASP A 333 -13.51 -24.79 2.13
N GLY A 334 -12.32 -25.40 2.06
CA GLY A 334 -11.84 -26.12 0.87
C GLY A 334 -11.38 -25.21 -0.27
N THR A 335 -11.26 -23.89 -0.02
CA THR A 335 -10.87 -22.93 -1.04
C THR A 335 -9.37 -22.75 -1.13
N LEU A 336 -8.82 -23.07 -2.31
CA LEU A 336 -7.42 -22.86 -2.63
C LEU A 336 -7.15 -21.36 -2.82
N VAL A 337 -6.28 -20.81 -1.98
CA VAL A 337 -5.83 -19.42 -1.99
C VAL A 337 -4.33 -19.40 -2.24
N TYR A 338 -3.86 -18.42 -3.02
CA TYR A 338 -2.45 -18.28 -3.37
C TYR A 338 -1.81 -17.15 -2.57
N GLN A 339 -0.82 -17.49 -1.76
CA GLN A 339 0.01 -16.55 -1.03
C GLN A 339 1.26 -16.24 -1.84
N ALA A 340 1.42 -15.00 -2.28
CA ALA A 340 2.55 -14.56 -3.10
C ALA A 340 3.37 -13.47 -2.39
N GLN A 341 4.68 -13.45 -2.63
CA GLN A 341 5.55 -12.36 -2.18
C GLN A 341 5.34 -11.10 -3.04
N SER A 342 5.12 -11.29 -4.33
CA SER A 342 4.74 -10.23 -5.27
C SER A 342 3.30 -10.44 -5.73
N PRO A 343 2.44 -9.41 -5.70
CA PRO A 343 1.06 -9.54 -6.16
C PRO A 343 0.98 -9.85 -7.66
N ASP A 344 1.98 -9.44 -8.45
CA ASP A 344 2.08 -9.71 -9.88
C ASP A 344 2.20 -11.23 -10.11
N GLU A 345 3.00 -11.94 -9.30
CA GLU A 345 3.09 -13.41 -9.38
C GLU A 345 1.79 -14.09 -8.98
N GLY A 346 1.13 -13.59 -7.92
CA GLY A 346 -0.17 -14.11 -7.51
C GLY A 346 -1.21 -14.01 -8.64
N ALA A 347 -1.21 -12.91 -9.39
CA ALA A 347 -2.09 -12.72 -10.54
C ALA A 347 -1.78 -13.72 -11.68
N LEU A 348 -0.50 -13.96 -11.97
CA LEU A 348 -0.07 -14.92 -13.00
C LEU A 348 -0.45 -16.36 -12.66
N VAL A 349 -0.24 -16.81 -11.42
CA VAL A 349 -0.61 -18.17 -10.98
C VAL A 349 -2.12 -18.34 -10.95
N THR A 350 -2.84 -17.30 -10.51
CA THR A 350 -4.31 -17.29 -10.54
C THR A 350 -4.83 -17.39 -11.98
N ALA A 351 -4.19 -16.71 -12.93
CA ALA A 351 -4.50 -16.85 -14.33
C ALA A 351 -4.28 -18.28 -14.81
N ALA A 352 -3.10 -18.86 -14.57
CA ALA A 352 -2.78 -20.24 -14.96
C ALA A 352 -3.83 -21.23 -14.43
N ARG A 353 -4.25 -21.09 -13.17
CA ARG A 353 -5.34 -21.88 -12.57
C ARG A 353 -6.65 -21.76 -13.36
N ASN A 354 -7.03 -20.55 -13.78
CA ASN A 354 -8.27 -20.32 -14.53
C ASN A 354 -8.23 -20.95 -15.94
N PHE A 355 -7.04 -21.19 -16.50
CA PHE A 355 -6.84 -21.90 -17.76
C PHE A 355 -6.58 -23.40 -17.59
N GLY A 356 -6.83 -23.96 -16.40
CA GLY A 356 -6.71 -25.39 -16.15
C GLY A 356 -5.31 -25.87 -15.77
N PHE A 357 -4.38 -24.96 -15.45
CA PHE A 357 -3.06 -25.27 -14.90
C PHE A 357 -3.04 -24.90 -13.41
N VAL A 358 -3.61 -25.77 -12.58
CA VAL A 358 -3.84 -25.50 -11.16
C VAL A 358 -2.63 -25.92 -10.35
N PHE A 359 -1.84 -24.95 -9.90
CA PHE A 359 -0.77 -25.19 -8.94
C PHE A 359 -1.37 -25.60 -7.58
N ARG A 360 -1.01 -26.79 -7.07
CA ARG A 360 -1.62 -27.40 -5.88
C ARG A 360 -0.70 -27.42 -4.67
N ALA A 361 0.56 -27.79 -4.86
CA ALA A 361 1.49 -27.97 -3.77
C ALA A 361 2.93 -27.76 -4.25
N ARG A 362 3.80 -27.32 -3.35
CA ARG A 362 5.24 -27.26 -3.55
C ARG A 362 5.95 -27.82 -2.33
N THR A 363 6.88 -28.73 -2.59
CA THR A 363 7.91 -29.16 -1.63
C THR A 363 9.26 -28.57 -2.05
N PRO A 364 10.33 -28.66 -1.23
CA PRO A 364 11.65 -28.20 -1.63
C PRO A 364 12.20 -28.86 -2.90
N THR A 365 11.70 -30.04 -3.28
CA THR A 365 12.21 -30.84 -4.39
C THR A 365 11.16 -31.15 -5.46
N THR A 366 9.88 -30.82 -5.25
CA THR A 366 8.81 -31.12 -6.22
C THR A 366 7.75 -30.02 -6.29
N ILE A 367 7.12 -29.89 -7.45
CA ILE A 367 5.95 -29.02 -7.68
C ILE A 367 4.82 -29.89 -8.22
N THR A 368 3.63 -29.81 -7.61
CA THR A 368 2.43 -30.53 -8.05
C THR A 368 1.48 -29.57 -8.74
N VAL A 369 1.17 -29.84 -10.01
CA VAL A 369 0.22 -29.06 -10.83
C VAL A 369 -0.85 -30.00 -11.38
N VAL A 370 -2.10 -29.57 -11.38
CA VAL A 370 -3.15 -30.24 -12.14
C VAL A 370 -3.25 -29.56 -13.49
N GLU A 371 -2.75 -30.23 -14.53
CA GLU A 371 -2.80 -29.78 -15.92
C GLU A 371 -4.01 -30.38 -16.62
N MET A 372 -4.97 -29.55 -16.99
CA MET A 372 -6.16 -29.95 -17.77
C MET A 372 -6.91 -31.13 -17.12
N GLY A 373 -6.94 -31.17 -15.78
CA GLY A 373 -7.57 -32.23 -14.99
C GLY A 373 -6.65 -33.40 -14.61
N THR A 374 -5.44 -33.48 -15.17
CA THR A 374 -4.45 -34.53 -14.85
C THR A 374 -3.45 -34.01 -13.83
N THR A 375 -3.23 -34.75 -12.75
CA THR A 375 -2.19 -34.36 -11.77
C THR A 375 -0.82 -34.74 -12.28
N VAL A 376 0.08 -33.76 -12.39
CA VAL A 376 1.45 -33.88 -12.85
C VAL A 376 2.38 -33.41 -11.74
N VAL A 377 3.37 -34.23 -11.40
CA VAL A 377 4.39 -33.91 -10.39
C VAL A 377 5.70 -33.63 -11.11
N TYR A 378 6.21 -32.43 -10.96
CA TYR A 378 7.50 -31.99 -11.50
C TYR A 378 8.56 -32.10 -10.42
N ASP A 379 9.74 -32.60 -10.76
CA ASP A 379 10.91 -32.48 -9.88
C ASP A 379 11.47 -31.06 -10.04
N LEU A 380 11.56 -30.35 -8.93
CA LEU A 380 12.13 -29.01 -8.84
C LEU A 380 13.62 -29.14 -8.56
N LEU A 381 14.44 -28.82 -9.57
CA LEU A 381 15.88 -29.02 -9.50
C LEU A 381 16.63 -27.75 -9.09
N ALA A 382 16.20 -26.59 -9.58
CA ALA A 382 16.76 -25.31 -9.20
C ALA A 382 15.75 -24.18 -9.36
N ILE A 383 15.82 -23.19 -8.45
CA ILE A 383 15.17 -21.89 -8.58
C ILE A 383 16.26 -20.84 -8.68
N LEU A 384 16.20 -20.02 -9.73
CA LEU A 384 17.05 -18.86 -9.90
C LEU A 384 16.20 -17.64 -9.56
N ASP A 385 16.31 -17.16 -8.33
CA ASP A 385 15.44 -16.13 -7.76
C ASP A 385 15.52 -14.78 -8.47
N PHE A 386 14.43 -14.04 -8.42
CA PHE A 386 14.39 -12.66 -8.90
C PHE A 386 15.35 -11.77 -8.11
N ASN A 387 16.16 -10.98 -8.83
CA ASN A 387 16.98 -9.92 -8.26
C ASN A 387 16.78 -8.63 -9.09
N ASN A 388 16.80 -7.47 -8.43
CA ASN A 388 16.69 -6.15 -9.05
C ASN A 388 17.77 -5.89 -10.12
N VAL A 389 18.94 -6.51 -9.98
CA VAL A 389 20.02 -6.40 -10.98
C VAL A 389 19.68 -7.18 -12.25
N ARG A 390 19.24 -8.44 -12.12
CA ARG A 390 18.96 -9.33 -13.26
C ARG A 390 17.57 -9.14 -13.88
N LYS A 391 16.60 -8.61 -13.12
CA LYS A 391 15.19 -8.34 -13.53
C LYS A 391 14.45 -9.53 -14.17
N ARG A 392 14.79 -10.75 -13.78
CA ARG A 392 14.17 -11.99 -14.26
C ARG A 392 14.26 -13.09 -13.22
N MET A 393 13.44 -14.13 -13.38
CA MET A 393 13.37 -15.31 -12.53
C MET A 393 13.28 -16.54 -13.42
N SER A 394 13.96 -17.62 -13.03
CA SER A 394 13.90 -18.88 -13.75
C SER A 394 13.75 -20.07 -12.82
N VAL A 395 13.17 -21.14 -13.34
CA VAL A 395 13.03 -22.42 -12.64
C VAL A 395 13.42 -23.55 -13.58
N ILE A 396 14.18 -24.51 -13.06
CA ILE A 396 14.54 -25.74 -13.78
C ILE A 396 13.74 -26.88 -13.19
N VAL A 397 12.96 -27.54 -14.04
CA VAL A 397 12.13 -28.68 -13.66
C VAL A 397 12.41 -29.88 -14.53
N ARG A 398 12.20 -31.07 -13.96
CA ARG A 398 12.07 -32.31 -14.71
C ARG A 398 10.60 -32.73 -14.72
N ASN A 399 10.07 -33.01 -15.89
CA ASN A 399 8.71 -33.53 -16.02
C ASN A 399 8.68 -35.06 -15.76
N PRO A 400 7.50 -35.68 -15.58
CA PRO A 400 7.40 -37.14 -15.39
C PRO A 400 7.93 -37.98 -16.56
N SER A 401 8.04 -37.42 -17.76
CA SER A 401 8.63 -38.11 -18.91
C SER A 401 10.16 -38.03 -18.94
N GLY A 402 10.79 -37.38 -17.95
CA GLY A 402 12.25 -37.26 -17.82
C GLY A 402 12.87 -36.08 -18.60
N GLN A 403 12.07 -35.24 -19.25
CA GLN A 403 12.55 -34.05 -19.96
C GLN A 403 12.88 -32.94 -18.97
N LEU A 404 14.07 -32.37 -19.12
CA LEU A 404 14.54 -31.20 -18.39
C LEU A 404 14.18 -29.93 -19.16
N THR A 405 13.48 -29.01 -18.49
CA THR A 405 13.12 -27.72 -19.08
C THR A 405 13.43 -26.60 -18.10
N LEU A 406 14.15 -25.59 -18.61
CA LEU A 406 14.32 -24.30 -17.98
C LEU A 406 13.17 -23.38 -18.40
N TYR A 407 12.47 -22.81 -17.44
CA TYR A 407 11.45 -21.79 -17.64
C TYR A 407 11.94 -20.46 -17.10
N CYS A 408 11.76 -19.38 -17.86
CA CYS A 408 12.24 -18.04 -17.50
C CYS A 408 11.14 -16.99 -17.73
N LYS A 409 10.97 -16.08 -16.78
CA LYS A 409 10.10 -14.89 -16.90
C LYS A 409 10.83 -13.64 -16.45
N GLY A 410 10.64 -12.52 -17.13
CA GLY A 410 11.30 -11.27 -16.76
C GLY A 410 10.96 -10.09 -17.66
N ALA A 411 11.72 -9.01 -17.49
CA ALA A 411 11.61 -7.82 -18.33
C ALA A 411 12.06 -8.13 -19.78
N ASP A 412 11.33 -7.56 -20.73
CA ASP A 412 11.62 -7.56 -22.18
C ASP A 412 13.06 -7.18 -22.52
N THR A 413 13.53 -6.05 -21.98
CA THR A 413 14.89 -5.51 -22.18
C THR A 413 16.01 -6.47 -21.81
N ILE A 414 15.75 -7.42 -20.90
CA ILE A 414 16.71 -8.43 -20.47
C ILE A 414 16.52 -9.75 -21.20
N LEU A 415 15.28 -10.23 -21.30
CA LEU A 415 15.01 -11.54 -21.90
C LEU A 415 15.35 -11.57 -23.38
N TYR A 416 15.12 -10.50 -24.14
CA TYR A 416 15.44 -10.43 -25.57
C TYR A 416 16.94 -10.61 -25.85
N GLN A 417 17.82 -10.18 -24.94
CA GLN A 417 19.27 -10.39 -25.07
C GLN A 417 19.69 -11.85 -24.88
N LEU A 418 18.81 -12.67 -24.29
CA LEU A 418 19.04 -14.07 -23.95
C LEU A 418 18.32 -15.04 -24.90
N LEU A 419 17.52 -14.52 -25.83
CA LEU A 419 16.79 -15.34 -26.79
C LEU A 419 17.73 -15.93 -27.85
N HIS A 420 17.37 -17.12 -28.32
CA HIS A 420 18.03 -17.74 -29.46
C HIS A 420 17.70 -16.96 -30.74
N PRO A 421 18.66 -16.78 -31.69
CA PRO A 421 18.46 -16.01 -32.92
C PRO A 421 17.30 -16.48 -33.83
N SER A 422 16.80 -17.70 -33.63
CA SER A 422 15.63 -18.22 -34.35
C SER A 422 14.33 -17.49 -34.01
N CYS A 423 14.26 -16.80 -32.86
CA CYS A 423 13.04 -16.15 -32.39
C CYS A 423 12.82 -14.73 -32.93
N LYS A 424 13.71 -14.21 -33.78
CA LYS A 424 13.68 -12.78 -34.21
C LYS A 424 12.34 -12.32 -34.76
N GLN A 425 11.69 -13.11 -35.61
CA GLN A 425 10.39 -12.74 -36.16
C GLN A 425 9.31 -12.65 -35.06
N LEU A 426 9.30 -13.63 -34.15
CA LEU A 426 8.35 -13.67 -33.05
C LEU A 426 8.62 -12.57 -32.01
N GLU A 427 9.89 -12.21 -31.84
CA GLU A 427 10.34 -11.09 -31.00
C GLU A 427 9.79 -9.76 -31.52
N GLU A 428 9.88 -9.51 -32.83
CA GLU A 428 9.31 -8.31 -33.48
C GLU A 428 7.80 -8.23 -33.26
N GLU A 429 7.07 -9.30 -33.58
CA GLU A 429 5.60 -9.37 -33.37
C GLU A 429 5.22 -9.19 -31.90
N THR A 430 5.95 -9.82 -30.97
CA THR A 430 5.68 -9.70 -29.53
C THR A 430 5.97 -8.31 -29.00
N THR A 431 6.97 -7.62 -29.55
CA THR A 431 7.35 -6.26 -29.17
C THR A 431 6.25 -5.25 -29.52
N GLU A 432 5.64 -5.36 -30.69
CA GLU A 432 4.49 -4.51 -31.06
C GLU A 432 3.33 -4.66 -30.07
N HIS A 433 3.05 -5.90 -29.63
CA HIS A 433 1.99 -6.16 -28.65
C HIS A 433 2.35 -5.66 -27.24
N LEU A 434 3.63 -5.76 -26.85
CA LEU A 434 4.11 -5.22 -25.59
C LEU A 434 3.95 -3.69 -25.53
N ASP A 435 4.23 -3.00 -26.63
CA ASP A 435 4.03 -1.55 -26.76
C ASP A 435 2.54 -1.18 -26.67
N GLU A 436 1.65 -1.97 -27.29
CA GLU A 436 0.19 -1.81 -27.12
C GLU A 436 -0.23 -1.96 -25.65
N PHE A 437 0.27 -3.00 -24.96
CA PHE A 437 -0.04 -3.24 -23.55
C PHE A 437 0.50 -2.15 -22.63
N ALA A 438 1.72 -1.69 -22.88
CA ALA A 438 2.34 -0.60 -22.13
C ALA A 438 1.60 0.73 -22.35
N GLY A 439 1.11 0.99 -23.57
CA GLY A 439 0.28 2.14 -23.90
C GLY A 439 -1.06 2.18 -23.13
N GLU A 440 -1.57 1.02 -22.73
CA GLU A 440 -2.75 0.89 -21.85
C GLU A 440 -2.40 0.94 -20.34
N GLY A 441 -1.13 1.08 -19.99
CA GLY A 441 -0.67 1.10 -18.59
C GLY A 441 -0.60 -0.27 -17.92
N LEU A 442 -0.55 -1.36 -18.70
CA LEU A 442 -0.40 -2.72 -18.19
C LEU A 442 1.07 -3.00 -17.90
N ARG A 443 1.33 -3.73 -16.81
CA ARG A 443 2.67 -4.24 -16.50
C ARG A 443 2.94 -5.48 -17.34
N THR A 444 4.02 -5.45 -18.11
CA THR A 444 4.36 -6.53 -19.02
C THR A 444 5.53 -7.37 -18.52
N LEU A 445 5.49 -8.67 -18.82
CA LEU A 445 6.62 -9.58 -18.63
C LEU A 445 6.71 -10.50 -19.85
N VAL A 446 7.93 -10.77 -20.29
CA VAL A 446 8.22 -11.75 -21.33
C VAL A 446 8.44 -13.11 -20.67
N VAL A 447 8.04 -14.17 -21.36
CA VAL A 447 8.20 -15.55 -20.91
C VAL A 447 8.86 -16.39 -22.00
N ALA A 448 9.84 -17.19 -21.59
CA ALA A 448 10.67 -17.98 -22.47
C ALA A 448 11.07 -19.30 -21.80
N TYR A 449 11.51 -20.27 -22.60
CA TYR A 449 11.91 -21.58 -22.11
C TYR A 449 13.11 -22.13 -22.88
N ARG A 450 13.77 -23.14 -22.33
CA ARG A 450 14.79 -23.92 -23.04
C ARG A 450 14.78 -25.35 -22.53
N ASP A 451 14.73 -26.29 -23.45
CA ASP A 451 14.93 -27.70 -23.13
C ASP A 451 16.42 -27.95 -22.94
N LEU A 452 16.78 -28.64 -21.85
CA LEU A 452 18.16 -28.88 -21.45
C LEU A 452 18.53 -30.35 -21.69
N GLU A 453 19.78 -30.58 -22.07
CA GLU A 453 20.35 -31.93 -22.07
C GLU A 453 20.82 -32.32 -20.67
N GLU A 454 20.58 -33.58 -20.27
CA GLU A 454 20.94 -34.11 -18.96
C GLU A 454 22.45 -33.99 -18.68
N SER A 455 23.28 -34.34 -19.66
CA SER A 455 24.75 -34.25 -19.57
C SER A 455 25.23 -32.82 -19.30
N TYR A 456 24.62 -31.83 -19.97
CA TYR A 456 24.91 -30.42 -19.76
C TYR A 456 24.46 -29.96 -18.38
N PHE A 457 23.26 -30.36 -17.95
CA PHE A 457 22.69 -29.98 -16.65
C PHE A 457 23.50 -30.52 -15.48
N GLU A 458 23.94 -31.78 -15.51
CA GLU A 458 24.82 -32.36 -14.48
C GLU A 458 26.11 -31.54 -14.33
N SER A 459 26.75 -31.20 -15.46
CA SER A 459 27.96 -30.37 -15.45
C SER A 459 27.71 -28.97 -14.89
N TRP A 460 26.55 -28.39 -15.19
CA TRP A 460 26.14 -27.08 -14.69
C TRP A 460 25.84 -27.13 -13.19
N GLN A 461 25.22 -28.21 -12.71
CA GLN A 461 24.90 -28.41 -11.30
C GLN A 461 26.17 -28.45 -10.43
N GLU A 462 27.24 -29.08 -10.92
CA GLU A 462 28.55 -29.05 -10.26
C GLU A 462 29.13 -27.63 -10.18
N ARG A 463 29.07 -26.88 -11.29
CA ARG A 463 29.52 -25.47 -11.32
C ARG A 463 28.69 -24.58 -10.39
N HIS A 464 27.37 -24.77 -10.38
CA HIS A 464 26.44 -24.09 -9.50
C HIS A 464 26.73 -24.40 -8.02
N HIS A 465 26.94 -25.67 -7.67
CA HIS A 465 27.29 -26.06 -6.31
C HIS A 465 28.60 -25.39 -5.88
N LYS A 466 29.63 -25.42 -6.73
CA LYS A 466 30.93 -24.77 -6.49
C LYS A 466 30.80 -23.25 -6.30
N ALA A 467 29.96 -22.58 -7.09
CA ALA A 467 29.67 -21.16 -6.94
C ALA A 467 28.96 -20.87 -5.61
N ASN A 468 27.95 -21.67 -5.25
CA ASN A 468 27.16 -21.50 -4.04
C ASN A 468 27.96 -21.74 -2.75
N THR A 469 28.94 -22.65 -2.77
CA THR A 469 29.83 -22.92 -1.63
C THR A 469 31.04 -21.98 -1.56
N SER A 470 31.14 -20.98 -2.44
CA SER A 470 32.29 -20.06 -2.46
C SER A 470 32.22 -19.04 -1.33
N LEU A 471 33.33 -18.84 -0.60
CA LEU A 471 33.44 -17.85 0.48
C LEU A 471 33.75 -16.43 -0.02
N GLN A 472 34.29 -16.32 -1.24
CA GLN A 472 34.67 -15.05 -1.86
C GLN A 472 33.79 -14.80 -3.08
N ASP A 473 33.15 -13.63 -3.12
CA ASP A 473 32.30 -13.17 -4.22
C ASP A 473 31.29 -14.24 -4.71
N ARG A 474 30.53 -14.78 -3.75
CA ARG A 474 29.50 -15.79 -4.02
C ARG A 474 28.43 -15.27 -4.98
N GLU A 475 27.99 -14.02 -4.80
CA GLU A 475 26.93 -13.42 -5.59
C GLU A 475 27.33 -13.19 -7.05
N GLY A 476 28.56 -12.71 -7.30
CA GLY A 476 29.10 -12.57 -8.65
C GLY A 476 29.17 -13.91 -9.38
N LYS A 477 29.78 -14.92 -8.73
CA LYS A 477 29.91 -16.27 -9.31
C LYS A 477 28.57 -16.94 -9.59
N LEU A 478 27.60 -16.80 -8.69
CA LEU A 478 26.25 -17.31 -8.93
C LEU A 478 25.60 -16.59 -10.12
N SER A 479 25.78 -15.27 -10.23
CA SER A 479 25.24 -14.50 -11.34
C SER A 479 25.80 -14.96 -12.69
N GLU A 480 27.10 -15.25 -12.78
CA GLU A 480 27.74 -15.79 -13.98
C GLU A 480 27.16 -17.16 -14.37
N VAL A 481 27.04 -18.08 -13.40
CA VAL A 481 26.51 -19.44 -13.62
C VAL A 481 25.03 -19.39 -14.01
N PHE A 482 24.26 -18.45 -13.45
CA PHE A 482 22.86 -18.23 -13.82
C PHE A 482 22.73 -17.68 -15.23
N GLU A 483 23.56 -16.72 -15.63
CA GLU A 483 23.53 -16.20 -16.99
C GLU A 483 23.93 -17.25 -18.02
N GLU A 484 24.90 -18.12 -17.70
CA GLU A 484 25.35 -19.21 -18.57
C GLU A 484 24.20 -20.13 -19.01
N ILE A 485 23.38 -20.60 -18.06
CA ILE A 485 22.26 -21.51 -18.35
C ILE A 485 21.04 -20.81 -18.95
N GLU A 486 20.98 -19.49 -18.90
CA GLU A 486 19.85 -18.70 -19.38
C GLU A 486 20.02 -18.18 -20.81
N ARG A 487 21.09 -18.56 -21.51
CA ARG A 487 21.28 -18.22 -22.93
C ARG A 487 20.45 -19.09 -23.86
N ASP A 488 20.25 -18.63 -25.09
CA ASP A 488 19.57 -19.38 -26.15
C ASP A 488 18.14 -19.85 -25.79
N LEU A 489 17.40 -18.99 -25.08
CA LEU A 489 16.00 -19.24 -24.74
C LEU A 489 15.09 -19.13 -25.97
N GLN A 490 14.06 -19.96 -26.04
CA GLN A 490 12.98 -19.87 -27.01
C GLN A 490 11.84 -19.01 -26.45
N LEU A 491 11.43 -17.99 -27.20
CA LEU A 491 10.34 -17.08 -26.82
C LEU A 491 8.99 -17.81 -26.88
N LEU A 492 8.20 -17.75 -25.80
CA LEU A 492 6.81 -18.22 -25.79
C LEU A 492 5.82 -17.07 -26.01
N GLY A 493 6.13 -15.90 -25.45
CA GLY A 493 5.31 -14.71 -25.60
C GLY A 493 5.43 -13.77 -24.41
N ALA A 494 4.35 -13.06 -24.09
CA ALA A 494 4.31 -12.05 -23.06
C ALA A 494 2.99 -12.04 -22.27
N THR A 495 3.06 -11.61 -21.02
CA THR A 495 1.92 -11.41 -20.12
C THR A 495 1.70 -9.93 -19.87
N ALA A 496 0.45 -9.53 -19.63
CA ALA A 496 0.09 -8.16 -19.25
C ALA A 496 -0.83 -8.19 -18.02
N VAL A 497 -0.36 -7.59 -16.93
CA VAL A 497 -1.03 -7.52 -15.64
C VAL A 497 -1.46 -6.08 -15.37
N GLU A 498 -2.73 -5.91 -15.01
CA GLU A 498 -3.31 -4.62 -14.65
C GLU A 498 -3.20 -4.37 -13.14
N ASP A 499 -2.66 -3.22 -12.77
CA ASP A 499 -2.72 -2.67 -11.41
C ASP A 499 -4.02 -1.87 -11.28
N LYS A 500 -5.07 -2.53 -10.76
CA LYS A 500 -6.43 -2.00 -10.84
C LYS A 500 -6.55 -0.65 -10.12
N LEU A 501 -6.99 0.37 -10.85
CA LEU A 501 -7.28 1.68 -10.28
C LEU A 501 -8.53 1.66 -9.39
N GLN A 502 -8.63 2.64 -8.48
CA GLN A 502 -9.89 2.89 -7.79
C GLN A 502 -10.97 3.34 -8.78
N ASP A 503 -12.24 3.08 -8.43
CA ASP A 503 -13.34 3.38 -9.33
C ASP A 503 -13.46 4.91 -9.51
N GLY A 504 -13.62 5.35 -10.76
CA GLY A 504 -13.76 6.77 -11.06
C GLY A 504 -12.45 7.57 -11.06
N VAL A 505 -11.28 6.97 -10.82
CA VAL A 505 -9.99 7.69 -10.80
C VAL A 505 -9.69 8.42 -12.12
N PRO A 506 -9.76 7.76 -13.30
CA PRO A 506 -9.50 8.44 -14.57
C PRO A 506 -10.45 9.63 -14.81
N GLN A 507 -11.74 9.45 -14.52
CA GLN A 507 -12.76 10.50 -14.66
C GLN A 507 -12.51 11.65 -13.68
N THR A 508 -12.10 11.34 -12.45
CA THR A 508 -11.78 12.34 -11.43
C THR A 508 -10.57 13.17 -11.84
N ILE A 509 -9.50 12.52 -12.32
CA ILE A 509 -8.30 13.19 -12.84
C ILE A 509 -8.67 14.11 -14.01
N GLU A 510 -9.53 13.64 -14.93
CA GLU A 510 -9.99 14.45 -16.06
C GLU A 510 -10.79 15.68 -15.60
N ILE A 511 -11.73 15.52 -14.67
CA ILE A 511 -12.54 16.62 -14.10
C ILE A 511 -11.65 17.63 -13.38
N LEU A 512 -10.69 17.17 -12.58
CA LEU A 512 -9.72 18.03 -11.88
C LEU A 512 -8.82 18.76 -12.88
N GLY A 513 -8.41 18.10 -13.96
CA GLY A 513 -7.66 18.69 -15.07
C GLY A 513 -8.46 19.80 -15.76
N ARG A 514 -9.75 19.59 -16.03
CA ARG A 514 -10.66 20.63 -16.57
C ARG A 514 -10.84 21.80 -15.62
N ALA A 515 -10.77 21.57 -14.31
CA ALA A 515 -10.76 22.60 -13.28
C ALA A 515 -9.39 23.29 -13.11
N ASN A 516 -8.41 23.00 -13.97
CA ASN A 516 -7.05 23.54 -13.92
C ASN A 516 -6.28 23.22 -12.61
N ILE A 517 -6.58 22.06 -12.02
CA ILE A 517 -5.86 21.53 -10.85
C ILE A 517 -4.79 20.57 -11.35
N LYS A 518 -3.53 20.84 -10.97
CA LYS A 518 -2.38 20.00 -11.35
C LYS A 518 -2.19 18.88 -10.34
N ILE A 519 -2.18 17.64 -10.81
CA ILE A 519 -1.99 16.47 -9.97
C ILE A 519 -0.54 15.99 -10.12
N TRP A 520 0.14 15.79 -8.99
CA TRP A 520 1.50 15.28 -8.91
C TRP A 520 1.43 13.97 -8.13
N VAL A 521 1.83 12.88 -8.78
CA VAL A 521 1.89 11.57 -8.13
C VAL A 521 3.24 11.45 -7.43
N LEU A 522 3.22 11.30 -6.11
CA LEU A 522 4.41 11.05 -5.30
C LEU A 522 4.40 9.57 -4.94
N THR A 523 5.31 8.81 -5.53
CA THR A 523 5.42 7.37 -5.28
C THR A 523 6.79 6.99 -4.74
N GLY A 524 6.81 6.07 -3.77
CA GLY A 524 8.02 5.39 -3.32
C GLY A 524 8.32 4.11 -4.12
N ASP A 525 7.45 3.75 -5.07
CA ASP A 525 7.61 2.57 -5.92
C ASP A 525 8.65 2.79 -7.03
N LYS A 526 9.08 1.70 -7.67
CA LYS A 526 10.06 1.72 -8.76
C LYS A 526 9.54 2.53 -9.95
N GLN A 527 10.44 3.18 -10.70
CA GLN A 527 10.08 4.01 -11.86
C GLN A 527 9.22 3.28 -12.91
N GLY A 528 9.46 2.00 -13.18
CA GLY A 528 8.63 1.22 -14.13
C GLY A 528 7.20 0.94 -13.64
N THR A 529 6.88 1.30 -12.41
CA THR A 529 5.56 1.20 -11.80
C THR A 529 4.93 2.57 -11.58
N GLY A 530 5.70 3.65 -11.63
CA GLY A 530 5.30 5.01 -11.22
C GLY A 530 4.49 5.78 -12.24
#